data_AF-A0A1X7SX72-F1
#
_entry.id   AF-A0A1X7SX72-F1
#
_cell.length_a   1.000
_cell.length_b   1.000
_cell.length_c   1.000
_cell.angle_alpha   90.00
_cell.angle_beta   90.00
_cell.angle_gamma   90.00
#
_symmetry.space_group_name_H-M   'P 1'
#
loop_
_entity.id
_entity.type
_entity.pdbx_description
1 polymer ?
#
loop_
_entity_poly.entity_id
_entity_poly.type
_entity_poly.pdbx_seq_one_letter_code
_entity_poly.pdbx_strand_id
1 'polypeptide(L)'
;MEMLCGSGVGWTRLAYLDMTDATQNCPSGFRLYQSGGVRACGRNSSSGSCVSVQFPSNGISYSQICGRVTGYQYFSPNAFAGGSNNINSYYVDGVSITRGSPRQHVWTLANGLTDTYSNEWICPCSTNSSQTVPSFVGNHYFCESGNHASTWTNILYTSDPLWDGQGCGSLESTCCNVPGIPWFHRDYGSNTTTDYIELRVCASGGATNDEDTPVSFYEIYVK
;
A
#
# COMPACT_ATOMS: atom_id res chain seq x y z
N MET A 1 -26.54 2.07 2.52
CA MET A 1 -25.46 2.83 3.17
C MET A 1 -24.38 1.80 3.48
N GLU A 2 -23.26 1.83 2.74
CA GLU A 2 -22.15 0.91 3.01
C GLU A 2 -21.60 1.19 4.43
N MET A 3 -21.32 0.12 5.18
CA MET A 3 -20.70 0.24 6.50
C MET A 3 -19.21 0.48 6.30
N LEU A 4 -18.75 1.73 6.45
CA LEU A 4 -17.34 2.07 6.41
C LEU A 4 -16.66 1.48 7.66
N CYS A 5 -15.79 0.50 7.45
CA CYS A 5 -14.96 -0.08 8.51
C CYS A 5 -15.80 -0.59 9.70
N GLY A 6 -16.93 -1.24 9.40
CA GLY A 6 -17.86 -1.78 10.40
C GLY A 6 -18.79 -0.76 11.08
N SER A 7 -18.78 0.53 10.67
CA SER A 7 -19.65 1.57 11.23
C SER A 7 -20.27 2.47 10.15
N GLY A 8 -21.57 2.70 10.22
CA GLY A 8 -22.29 3.58 9.28
C GLY A 8 -22.26 5.07 9.63
N VAL A 9 -21.66 5.50 10.76
CA VAL A 9 -21.75 6.87 11.26
C VAL A 9 -20.42 7.41 11.82
N GLY A 10 -20.14 8.69 11.54
CA GLY A 10 -19.05 9.46 12.14
C GLY A 10 -17.75 9.55 11.36
N TRP A 11 -17.67 8.96 10.16
CA TRP A 11 -16.47 9.02 9.32
C TRP A 11 -16.43 10.26 8.43
N THR A 12 -15.30 10.95 8.40
CA THR A 12 -15.02 12.05 7.48
C THR A 12 -13.91 11.66 6.50
N ARG A 13 -14.16 11.78 5.19
CA ARG A 13 -13.16 11.47 4.16
C ARG A 13 -12.09 12.57 4.12
N LEU A 14 -10.82 12.21 4.28
CA LEU A 14 -9.68 13.11 4.16
C LEU A 14 -8.96 12.99 2.81
N ALA A 15 -8.96 11.80 2.21
CA ALA A 15 -8.23 11.53 0.97
C ALA A 15 -9.09 10.72 0.01
N TYR A 16 -8.95 11.03 -1.28
CA TYR A 16 -9.60 10.30 -2.36
C TYR A 16 -8.79 10.41 -3.65
N LEU A 17 -8.62 9.29 -4.33
CA LEU A 17 -8.14 9.19 -5.70
C LEU A 17 -8.87 8.03 -6.36
N ASP A 18 -9.31 8.25 -7.59
CA ASP A 18 -9.85 7.20 -8.46
C ASP A 18 -9.37 7.45 -9.89
N MET A 19 -8.39 6.67 -10.34
CA MET A 19 -7.78 6.80 -11.66
C MET A 19 -8.63 6.17 -12.78
N THR A 20 -9.75 5.51 -12.45
CA THR A 20 -10.76 5.14 -13.45
C THR A 20 -11.50 6.37 -13.98
N ASP A 21 -11.58 7.43 -13.16
CA ASP A 21 -12.00 8.75 -13.60
C ASP A 21 -10.88 9.40 -14.46
N ALA A 22 -11.16 9.52 -15.75
CA ALA A 22 -10.23 10.12 -16.72
C ALA A 22 -9.87 11.58 -16.41
N THR A 23 -10.65 12.28 -15.58
CA THR A 23 -10.39 13.67 -15.20
C THR A 23 -9.42 13.81 -14.04
N GLN A 24 -9.22 12.74 -13.25
CA GLN A 24 -8.26 12.75 -12.15
C GLN A 24 -6.84 12.53 -12.67
N ASN A 25 -5.87 13.17 -12.01
CA ASN A 25 -4.46 13.11 -12.35
C ASN A 25 -3.65 12.61 -11.15
N CYS A 26 -2.47 12.08 -11.42
CA CYS A 26 -1.58 11.67 -10.34
C CYS A 26 -1.20 12.86 -9.45
N PRO A 27 -1.09 12.65 -8.12
CA PRO A 27 -0.64 13.69 -7.21
C PRO A 27 0.73 14.24 -7.61
N SER A 28 1.03 15.46 -7.19
CA SER A 28 2.33 16.08 -7.48
C SER A 28 3.49 15.18 -7.06
N GLY A 29 4.49 15.03 -7.94
CA GLY A 29 5.67 14.17 -7.74
C GLY A 29 5.50 12.72 -8.19
N PHE A 30 4.27 12.23 -8.37
CA PHE A 30 3.99 10.90 -8.88
C PHE A 30 4.06 10.87 -10.42
N ARG A 31 4.48 9.74 -11.00
CA ARG A 31 4.37 9.48 -12.45
C ARG A 31 3.15 8.64 -12.76
N LEU A 32 2.58 8.84 -13.95
CA LEU A 32 1.49 8.03 -14.48
C LEU A 32 2.05 6.73 -15.09
N TYR A 33 1.51 5.61 -14.64
CA TYR A 33 1.57 4.33 -15.33
C TYR A 33 0.26 4.13 -16.08
N GLN A 34 0.37 3.67 -17.33
CA GLN A 34 -0.80 3.37 -18.14
C GLN A 34 -0.53 2.18 -19.06
N SER A 35 -1.28 1.10 -18.85
CA SER A 35 -1.22 -0.11 -19.66
C SER A 35 -2.52 -0.90 -19.49
N GLY A 36 -2.94 -1.68 -20.48
CA GLY A 36 -4.10 -2.58 -20.36
C GLY A 36 -5.42 -1.91 -19.95
N GLY A 37 -5.59 -0.61 -20.21
CA GLY A 37 -6.74 0.18 -19.75
C GLY A 37 -6.67 0.66 -18.30
N VAL A 38 -5.66 0.25 -17.54
CA VAL A 38 -5.39 0.70 -16.17
C VAL A 38 -4.55 1.98 -16.18
N ARG A 39 -4.91 2.91 -15.31
CA ARG A 39 -4.13 4.11 -14.96
C ARG A 39 -3.78 4.03 -13.47
N ALA A 40 -2.52 4.28 -13.13
CA ALA A 40 -2.06 4.25 -11.75
C ALA A 40 -0.89 5.22 -11.53
N CYS A 41 -0.65 5.59 -10.28
CA CYS A 41 0.30 6.63 -9.88
C CYS A 41 1.40 6.04 -9.02
N GLY A 42 2.64 6.09 -9.49
CA GLY A 42 3.80 5.55 -8.79
C GLY A 42 4.95 6.54 -8.68
N ARG A 43 6.11 6.03 -8.29
CA ARG A 43 7.32 6.83 -8.07
C ARG A 43 7.90 7.29 -9.39
N ASN A 44 8.43 8.51 -9.39
CA ASN A 44 9.23 9.04 -10.51
C ASN A 44 10.74 8.88 -10.22
N SER A 45 11.17 7.66 -9.90
CA SER A 45 12.54 7.35 -9.47
C SER A 45 12.88 5.90 -9.76
N SER A 46 14.03 5.66 -10.40
CA SER A 46 14.60 4.33 -10.60
C SER A 46 15.53 3.88 -9.47
N SER A 47 15.63 4.65 -8.38
CA SER A 47 16.40 4.26 -7.18
C SER A 47 15.48 4.12 -5.97
N GLY A 48 15.99 3.45 -4.92
CA GLY A 48 15.29 3.23 -3.66
C GLY A 48 14.83 4.55 -3.06
N SER A 49 13.52 4.75 -2.97
CA SER A 49 12.92 6.02 -2.54
C SER A 49 11.43 5.87 -2.25
N CYS A 50 10.85 6.93 -1.69
CA CYS A 50 9.42 7.09 -1.62
C CYS A 50 9.00 8.40 -2.27
N VAL A 51 7.86 8.39 -2.96
CA VAL A 51 7.09 9.60 -3.28
C VAL A 51 5.92 9.68 -2.30
N SER A 52 5.53 10.88 -1.89
CA SER A 52 4.43 11.04 -0.93
C SER A 52 3.48 12.18 -1.25
N VAL A 53 2.28 12.07 -0.71
CA VAL A 53 1.26 13.11 -0.67
C VAL A 53 0.72 13.19 0.75
N GLN A 54 0.55 14.42 1.24
CA GLN A 54 0.00 14.69 2.57
C GLN A 54 -1.41 15.26 2.45
N PHE A 55 -2.29 14.80 3.34
CA PHE A 55 -3.68 15.20 3.45
C PHE A 55 -3.89 15.86 4.81
N PRO A 56 -4.01 17.20 4.84
CA PRO A 56 -4.29 17.91 6.09
C PRO A 56 -5.62 17.46 6.69
N SER A 57 -5.66 17.29 8.00
CA SER A 57 -6.90 17.04 8.75
C SER A 57 -7.85 18.25 8.75
N ASN A 58 -7.33 19.44 8.40
CA ASN A 58 -8.05 20.73 8.48
C ASN A 58 -8.67 21.00 9.86
N GLY A 59 -7.97 20.58 10.93
CA GLY A 59 -8.40 20.78 12.31
C GLY A 59 -9.41 19.75 12.82
N ILE A 60 -9.76 18.75 12.01
CA ILE A 60 -10.58 17.62 12.45
C ILE A 60 -9.76 16.80 13.44
N SER A 61 -10.24 16.71 14.67
CA SER A 61 -9.69 15.83 15.70
C SER A 61 -10.20 14.41 15.47
N TYR A 62 -9.32 13.42 15.45
CA TYR A 62 -9.66 12.02 15.20
C TYR A 62 -8.82 11.08 16.05
N SER A 63 -9.38 9.92 16.40
CA SER A 63 -8.66 8.80 17.04
C SER A 63 -8.74 7.50 16.23
N GLN A 64 -9.47 7.48 15.12
CA GLN A 64 -9.52 6.33 14.22
C GLN A 64 -9.22 6.74 12.79
N ILE A 65 -8.57 5.84 12.06
CA ILE A 65 -8.28 5.98 10.63
C ILE A 65 -8.72 4.70 9.96
N CYS A 66 -9.42 4.79 8.84
CA CYS A 66 -9.72 3.63 8.05
C CYS A 66 -9.79 3.96 6.57
N GLY A 67 -9.61 2.97 5.72
CA GLY A 67 -9.56 3.19 4.29
C GLY A 67 -9.22 1.94 3.52
N ARG A 68 -9.15 2.08 2.21
CA ARG A 68 -8.65 1.05 1.30
C ARG A 68 -7.82 1.69 0.21
N VAL A 69 -6.89 0.92 -0.33
CA VAL A 69 -5.99 1.33 -1.41
C VAL A 69 -5.95 0.19 -2.40
N THR A 70 -6.03 0.50 -3.69
CA THR A 70 -5.81 -0.47 -4.77
C THR A 70 -4.54 -0.09 -5.51
N GLY A 71 -3.58 -1.00 -5.49
CA GLY A 71 -2.31 -0.88 -6.19
C GLY A 71 -2.18 -1.88 -7.32
N TYR A 72 -1.07 -1.80 -8.04
CA TYR A 72 -0.66 -2.80 -9.01
C TYR A 72 0.83 -3.05 -8.87
N GLN A 73 1.26 -4.27 -9.17
CA GLN A 73 2.67 -4.61 -9.24
C GLN A 73 3.29 -4.05 -10.52
N TYR A 74 4.44 -3.38 -10.39
CA TYR A 74 5.31 -3.07 -11.51
C TYR A 74 6.65 -3.75 -11.33
N PHE A 75 6.99 -4.62 -12.29
CA PHE A 75 8.21 -5.41 -12.30
C PHE A 75 8.38 -6.32 -11.06
N SER A 76 9.36 -6.05 -10.19
CA SER A 76 9.88 -7.04 -9.23
C SER A 76 9.88 -6.65 -7.74
N PRO A 77 8.81 -6.07 -7.14
CA PRO A 77 8.79 -5.66 -5.73
C PRO A 77 9.20 -6.77 -4.75
N ASN A 78 9.78 -6.39 -3.61
CA ASN A 78 10.42 -7.31 -2.66
C ASN A 78 9.76 -7.33 -1.28
N ALA A 79 8.51 -6.89 -1.15
CA ALA A 79 7.81 -6.71 0.11
C ALA A 79 8.65 -5.90 1.13
N PHE A 80 9.27 -6.55 2.12
CA PHE A 80 10.12 -5.91 3.12
C PHE A 80 11.62 -6.23 2.99
N ALA A 81 12.04 -7.15 2.12
CA ALA A 81 13.41 -7.68 2.08
C ALA A 81 14.48 -6.64 1.73
N GLY A 82 14.17 -5.66 0.87
CA GLY A 82 15.06 -4.55 0.51
C GLY A 82 14.93 -3.31 1.40
N GLY A 83 13.98 -3.33 2.35
CA GLY A 83 13.63 -2.17 3.15
C GLY A 83 14.54 -1.95 4.35
N SER A 84 14.90 -0.69 4.63
CA SER A 84 15.56 -0.36 5.90
C SER A 84 14.57 -0.42 7.07
N ASN A 85 14.99 -0.79 8.28
CA ASN A 85 14.14 -0.75 9.48
C ASN A 85 13.96 0.68 10.03
N ASN A 86 13.45 1.61 9.21
CA ASN A 86 13.27 3.01 9.52
C ASN A 86 12.02 3.55 8.81
N ILE A 87 11.05 4.03 9.60
CA ILE A 87 9.80 4.60 9.08
C ILE A 87 10.02 5.78 8.12
N ASN A 88 11.13 6.50 8.22
CA ASN A 88 11.42 7.64 7.34
C ASN A 88 12.06 7.27 6.01
N SER A 89 12.38 5.99 5.81
CA SER A 89 13.00 5.47 4.60
C SER A 89 11.99 4.69 3.75
N TYR A 90 12.44 4.06 2.67
CA TYR A 90 11.70 3.10 1.83
C TYR A 90 11.72 1.71 2.47
N TYR A 91 11.14 1.57 3.68
CA TYR A 91 11.18 0.31 4.42
C TYR A 91 10.34 -0.83 3.82
N VAL A 92 9.58 -0.53 2.76
CA VAL A 92 8.66 -1.45 2.10
C VAL A 92 8.57 -1.10 0.62
N ASP A 93 8.41 -2.12 -0.22
CA ASP A 93 7.95 -1.96 -1.60
C ASP A 93 6.43 -2.04 -1.60
N GLY A 94 5.78 -0.91 -1.86
CA GLY A 94 4.35 -0.79 -1.65
C GLY A 94 3.95 0.58 -1.11
N VAL A 95 2.86 0.60 -0.34
CA VAL A 95 2.31 1.83 0.26
C VAL A 95 2.54 1.87 1.76
N SER A 96 3.06 3.00 2.24
CA SER A 96 3.16 3.34 3.66
C SER A 96 2.17 4.47 3.97
N ILE A 97 1.17 4.17 4.79
CA ILE A 97 0.25 5.17 5.36
C ILE A 97 0.79 5.57 6.74
N THR A 98 0.99 6.87 6.93
CA THR A 98 1.54 7.43 8.17
C THR A 98 0.80 8.68 8.59
N ARG A 99 1.06 9.17 9.80
CA ARG A 99 0.51 10.44 10.29
C ARG A 99 1.54 11.26 11.04
N GLY A 100 1.36 12.58 10.99
CA GLY A 100 2.02 13.54 11.87
C GLY A 100 3.52 13.71 11.65
N SER A 101 4.11 14.61 12.45
CA SER A 101 5.56 14.87 12.48
C SER A 101 6.01 15.00 13.94
N PRO A 102 6.81 14.06 14.50
CA PRO A 102 7.48 12.96 13.81
C PRO A 102 6.50 11.93 13.24
N ARG A 103 6.93 11.28 12.14
CA ARG A 103 6.13 10.30 11.40
C ARG A 103 5.75 9.12 12.29
N GLN A 104 4.46 8.80 12.34
CA GLN A 104 3.91 7.63 13.04
C GLN A 104 3.25 6.67 12.07
N HIS A 105 3.41 5.37 12.31
CA HIS A 105 2.84 4.33 11.45
C HIS A 105 1.32 4.26 11.60
N VAL A 106 0.62 4.13 10.48
CA VAL A 106 -0.82 3.82 10.41
C VAL A 106 -0.98 2.45 9.79
N TRP A 107 -0.64 2.26 8.52
CA TRP A 107 -0.78 0.96 7.86
C TRP A 107 0.27 0.79 6.78
N THR A 108 0.63 -0.46 6.48
CA THR A 108 1.49 -0.79 5.35
C THR A 108 0.74 -1.68 4.37
N LEU A 109 0.81 -1.40 3.08
CA LEU A 109 0.34 -2.31 2.04
C LEU A 109 1.55 -2.73 1.22
N ALA A 110 2.07 -3.92 1.48
CA ALA A 110 3.32 -4.42 0.90
C ALA A 110 3.04 -5.21 -0.38
N ASN A 111 3.99 -5.17 -1.31
CA ASN A 111 3.90 -5.83 -2.60
C ASN A 111 4.99 -6.90 -2.73
N GLY A 112 4.58 -8.17 -2.78
CA GLY A 112 5.49 -9.31 -2.95
C GLY A 112 5.84 -9.55 -4.41
N LEU A 113 6.96 -10.26 -4.66
CA LEU A 113 7.43 -10.52 -6.01
C LEU A 113 6.51 -11.45 -6.82
N THR A 114 6.01 -12.50 -6.17
CA THR A 114 5.21 -13.57 -6.76
C THR A 114 4.50 -14.36 -5.66
N ASP A 115 3.38 -14.97 -6.00
CA ASP A 115 2.59 -15.85 -5.14
C ASP A 115 2.75 -17.36 -5.45
N THR A 116 3.64 -17.70 -6.38
CA THR A 116 3.67 -19.02 -7.02
C THR A 116 4.75 -19.95 -6.45
N TYR A 117 5.88 -19.40 -6.00
CA TYR A 117 6.96 -20.18 -5.39
C TYR A 117 7.64 -19.41 -4.25
N SER A 118 8.15 -20.15 -3.26
CA SER A 118 8.77 -19.54 -2.08
C SER A 118 10.17 -19.00 -2.41
N ASN A 119 10.44 -17.74 -2.04
CA ASN A 119 11.75 -17.07 -2.15
C ASN A 119 11.85 -15.95 -1.10
N GLU A 120 12.98 -15.24 -1.01
CA GLU A 120 13.18 -14.18 -0.01
C GLU A 120 12.38 -12.89 -0.26
N TRP A 121 11.68 -12.72 -1.40
CA TRP A 121 11.02 -11.47 -1.83
C TRP A 121 9.48 -11.53 -1.81
N ILE A 122 8.90 -12.61 -1.29
CA ILE A 122 7.45 -12.79 -1.18
C ILE A 122 6.89 -12.16 0.11
N CYS A 123 5.56 -12.11 0.22
CA CYS A 123 4.91 -11.56 1.39
C CYS A 123 5.26 -12.30 2.71
N PRO A 124 5.32 -11.60 3.86
CA PRO A 124 5.63 -12.23 5.16
C PRO A 124 4.60 -13.26 5.62
N CYS A 125 3.34 -13.09 5.21
CA CYS A 125 2.25 -14.01 5.52
C CYS A 125 2.21 -15.24 4.61
N SER A 126 3.04 -15.29 3.57
CA SER A 126 3.05 -16.37 2.58
C SER A 126 3.64 -17.65 3.16
N THR A 127 3.19 -18.78 2.64
CA THR A 127 3.66 -20.10 3.07
C THR A 127 5.17 -20.24 2.84
N ASN A 128 5.90 -20.67 3.88
CA ASN A 128 7.36 -20.79 3.91
C ASN A 128 8.13 -19.47 3.70
N SER A 129 7.49 -18.31 3.90
CA SER A 129 8.19 -17.02 3.89
C SER A 129 9.15 -16.91 5.08
N SER A 130 10.36 -16.41 4.83
CA SER A 130 11.33 -16.03 5.86
C SER A 130 11.38 -14.52 6.09
N GLN A 131 10.54 -13.75 5.38
CA GLN A 131 10.51 -12.30 5.50
C GLN A 131 10.10 -11.85 6.91
N THR A 132 10.68 -10.74 7.35
CA THR A 132 10.37 -10.14 8.65
C THR A 132 9.76 -8.77 8.45
N VAL A 133 8.80 -8.45 9.31
CA VAL A 133 8.12 -7.16 9.31
C VAL A 133 8.81 -6.23 10.33
N PRO A 134 9.14 -4.98 9.95
CA PRO A 134 9.64 -3.99 10.90
C PRO A 134 8.74 -3.86 12.14
N SER A 135 9.35 -3.78 13.32
CA SER A 135 8.60 -3.83 14.59
C SER A 135 7.57 -2.70 14.74
N PHE A 136 7.83 -1.53 14.13
CA PHE A 136 6.89 -0.41 14.14
C PHE A 136 5.64 -0.63 13.27
N VAL A 137 5.69 -1.57 12.32
CA VAL A 137 4.52 -1.97 11.51
C VAL A 137 3.67 -2.97 12.30
N GLY A 138 4.31 -3.96 12.94
CA GLY A 138 3.62 -5.03 13.67
C GLY A 138 2.64 -5.79 12.78
N ASN A 139 1.41 -6.00 13.26
CA ASN A 139 0.36 -6.74 12.54
C ASN A 139 -0.50 -5.87 11.62
N HIS A 140 -0.08 -4.64 11.34
CA HIS A 140 -0.92 -3.64 10.70
C HIS A 140 -0.48 -3.41 9.27
N TYR A 141 -0.56 -4.49 8.52
CA TYR A 141 -0.21 -4.51 7.13
C TYR A 141 -1.10 -5.46 6.36
N PHE A 142 -1.24 -5.19 5.07
CA PHE A 142 -1.62 -6.18 4.07
C PHE A 142 -0.41 -6.45 3.19
N CYS A 143 -0.35 -7.63 2.58
CA CYS A 143 0.67 -7.93 1.60
C CYS A 143 0.08 -8.83 0.52
N GLU A 144 0.42 -8.58 -0.73
CA GLU A 144 -0.05 -9.35 -1.88
C GLU A 144 0.93 -9.18 -3.04
N SER A 145 1.00 -10.17 -3.93
CA SER A 145 1.68 -10.09 -5.22
C SER A 145 0.69 -10.18 -6.37
N GLY A 146 0.88 -9.35 -7.40
CA GLY A 146 0.07 -9.38 -8.62
C GLY A 146 0.62 -10.31 -9.70
N ASN A 147 1.64 -11.11 -9.36
CA ASN A 147 2.37 -11.95 -10.31
C ASN A 147 2.19 -13.45 -10.01
N HIS A 148 1.26 -14.06 -10.73
CA HIS A 148 0.95 -15.50 -10.70
C HIS A 148 1.89 -16.40 -11.52
N ALA A 149 3.11 -15.93 -11.82
CA ALA A 149 4.08 -16.66 -12.61
C ALA A 149 5.41 -16.82 -11.88
N SER A 150 6.15 -17.87 -12.23
CA SER A 150 7.50 -18.13 -11.69
C SER A 150 8.58 -17.19 -12.22
N THR A 151 8.22 -16.28 -13.12
CA THR A 151 9.13 -15.29 -13.72
C THR A 151 8.45 -13.93 -13.71
N TRP A 152 9.24 -12.87 -13.78
CA TRP A 152 8.73 -11.51 -13.82
C TRP A 152 9.32 -10.74 -14.99
N THR A 153 8.56 -9.79 -15.50
CA THR A 153 8.96 -8.94 -16.63
C THR A 153 8.66 -7.48 -16.29
N ASN A 154 9.35 -6.55 -16.96
CA ASN A 154 9.22 -5.11 -16.67
C ASN A 154 7.91 -4.55 -17.27
N ILE A 155 6.80 -4.92 -16.65
CA ILE A 155 5.45 -4.54 -17.02
C ILE A 155 4.65 -4.11 -15.79
N LEU A 156 3.55 -3.40 -16.05
CA LEU A 156 2.47 -3.22 -15.08
C LEU A 156 1.57 -4.47 -15.11
N TYR A 157 1.49 -5.20 -14.01
CA TYR A 157 0.64 -6.37 -13.86
C TYR A 157 -0.79 -5.90 -13.60
N THR A 158 -1.62 -5.82 -14.63
CA THR A 158 -2.96 -5.21 -14.56
C THR A 158 -4.09 -6.21 -14.34
N SER A 159 -3.82 -7.51 -14.43
CA SER A 159 -4.83 -8.56 -14.29
C SER A 159 -5.24 -8.82 -12.84
N ASP A 160 -4.40 -8.43 -11.89
CA ASP A 160 -4.57 -8.71 -10.48
C ASP A 160 -4.28 -7.45 -9.65
N PRO A 161 -5.32 -6.67 -9.30
CA PRO A 161 -5.20 -5.52 -8.43
C PRO A 161 -4.80 -5.93 -7.01
N LEU A 162 -3.87 -5.19 -6.42
CA LEU A 162 -3.34 -5.51 -5.10
C LEU A 162 -4.25 -5.04 -3.96
N TRP A 163 -4.21 -5.80 -2.88
CA TRP A 163 -4.82 -5.62 -1.57
C TRP A 163 -6.35 -5.62 -1.58
N ASP A 164 -6.93 -6.33 -2.53
CA ASP A 164 -8.38 -6.53 -2.63
C ASP A 164 -8.86 -7.87 -2.03
N GLY A 165 -7.92 -8.75 -1.68
CA GLY A 165 -8.20 -10.08 -1.11
C GLY A 165 -8.72 -11.08 -2.14
N GLN A 166 -8.50 -10.83 -3.42
CA GLN A 166 -8.87 -11.69 -4.55
C GLN A 166 -7.62 -12.06 -5.36
N GLY A 167 -7.73 -12.98 -6.32
CA GLY A 167 -6.63 -13.31 -7.23
C GLY A 167 -5.46 -14.11 -6.62
N CYS A 168 -5.41 -14.26 -5.31
CA CYS A 168 -4.26 -14.82 -4.62
C CYS A 168 -3.91 -16.27 -4.96
N GLY A 169 -2.64 -16.49 -5.29
CA GLY A 169 -2.05 -17.80 -5.46
C GLY A 169 -1.94 -18.61 -4.17
N SER A 170 -1.56 -19.88 -4.32
CA SER A 170 -1.56 -20.84 -3.21
C SER A 170 -0.68 -20.45 -2.03
N LEU A 171 0.43 -19.73 -2.27
CA LEU A 171 1.34 -19.33 -1.18
C LEU A 171 0.79 -18.18 -0.34
N GLU A 172 0.01 -17.27 -0.94
CA GLU A 172 -0.46 -16.04 -0.29
C GLU A 172 -1.92 -16.13 0.17
N SER A 173 -2.52 -17.33 0.12
CA SER A 173 -3.88 -17.57 0.61
C SER A 173 -4.12 -17.06 2.04
N THR A 174 -3.12 -17.14 2.93
CA THR A 174 -3.19 -16.55 4.28
C THR A 174 -3.22 -15.02 4.24
N CYS A 175 -2.45 -14.41 3.35
CA CYS A 175 -2.38 -12.96 3.18
C CYS A 175 -3.72 -12.35 2.75
N CYS A 176 -4.48 -13.08 1.94
CA CYS A 176 -5.75 -12.60 1.40
C CYS A 176 -6.96 -12.93 2.27
N ASN A 177 -6.80 -13.86 3.21
CA ASN A 177 -7.83 -14.19 4.19
C ASN A 177 -7.63 -13.45 5.53
N VAL A 178 -6.89 -12.35 5.53
CA VAL A 178 -6.73 -11.51 6.73
C VAL A 178 -8.02 -10.74 7.02
N PRO A 179 -8.40 -10.58 8.30
CA PRO A 179 -9.57 -9.80 8.66
C PRO A 179 -9.47 -8.34 8.17
N GLY A 180 -10.55 -7.84 7.60
CA GLY A 180 -10.71 -6.43 7.22
C GLY A 180 -10.39 -6.10 5.77
N ILE A 181 -9.54 -6.87 5.07
CA ILE A 181 -9.21 -6.61 3.66
C ILE A 181 -10.50 -6.49 2.80
N PRO A 182 -10.63 -5.47 1.93
CA PRO A 182 -9.64 -4.45 1.52
C PRO A 182 -9.50 -3.24 2.47
N TRP A 183 -10.27 -3.19 3.55
CA TRP A 183 -10.32 -2.07 4.48
C TRP A 183 -9.34 -2.23 5.64
N PHE A 184 -8.33 -1.36 5.70
CA PHE A 184 -7.55 -1.21 6.92
C PHE A 184 -8.32 -0.36 7.94
N HIS A 185 -8.12 -0.66 9.23
CA HIS A 185 -8.69 0.12 10.33
C HIS A 185 -7.68 0.22 11.47
N ARG A 186 -7.41 1.45 11.89
CA ARG A 186 -6.61 1.80 13.06
C ARG A 186 -7.44 2.53 14.08
N ASP A 187 -7.44 2.01 15.30
CA ASP A 187 -8.09 2.60 16.45
C ASP A 187 -7.02 2.95 17.51
N TYR A 188 -6.89 4.24 17.82
CA TYR A 188 -6.00 4.76 18.85
C TYR A 188 -6.72 4.97 20.20
N GLY A 189 -7.96 4.48 20.33
CA GLY A 189 -8.79 4.59 21.52
C GLY A 189 -9.25 6.03 21.77
N SER A 190 -8.99 6.54 22.97
CA SER A 190 -9.29 7.93 23.35
C SER A 190 -8.22 8.94 22.92
N ASN A 191 -7.10 8.47 22.35
CA ASN A 191 -6.01 9.36 21.92
C ASN A 191 -6.36 10.00 20.59
N THR A 192 -6.77 11.27 20.65
CA THR A 192 -7.09 12.05 19.46
C THR A 192 -5.90 12.86 18.98
N THR A 193 -5.88 13.18 17.68
CA THR A 193 -4.90 14.05 17.05
C THR A 193 -5.55 14.87 15.94
N THR A 194 -4.85 15.92 15.49
CA THR A 194 -5.17 16.67 14.26
C THR A 194 -4.06 16.53 13.21
N ASP A 195 -3.20 15.52 13.35
CA ASP A 195 -2.12 15.25 12.41
C ASP A 195 -2.63 15.12 10.96
N TYR A 196 -1.79 15.48 9.99
CA TYR A 196 -2.05 15.09 8.61
C TYR A 196 -1.92 13.58 8.44
N ILE A 197 -2.59 13.03 7.44
CA ILE A 197 -2.33 11.68 6.94
C ILE A 197 -1.39 11.79 5.74
N GLU A 198 -0.40 10.91 5.65
CA GLU A 198 0.51 10.81 4.50
C GLU A 198 0.39 9.44 3.86
N LEU A 199 0.19 9.42 2.55
CA LEU A 199 0.34 8.23 1.72
C LEU A 199 1.67 8.31 0.99
N ARG A 200 2.47 7.25 1.11
CA ARG A 200 3.78 7.15 0.45
C ARG A 200 3.81 5.90 -0.40
N VAL A 201 4.16 6.02 -1.68
CA VAL A 201 4.53 4.86 -2.51
C VAL A 201 6.04 4.75 -2.44
N CYS A 202 6.52 3.61 -1.97
CA CYS A 202 7.92 3.33 -1.70
C CYS A 202 8.36 2.12 -2.52
N ALA A 203 9.63 2.10 -2.91
CA ALA A 203 10.31 0.87 -3.30
C ALA A 203 11.80 0.97 -3.05
N SER A 204 12.46 -0.19 -2.94
CA SER A 204 13.87 -0.39 -2.65
C SER A 204 14.73 -0.50 -3.90
N GLY A 205 14.10 -0.79 -5.04
CA GLY A 205 14.73 -1.05 -6.33
C GLY A 205 15.74 0.01 -6.76
N GLY A 206 16.86 -0.45 -7.31
CA GLY A 206 17.95 0.37 -7.84
C GLY A 206 17.84 0.61 -9.35
N ALA A 207 18.83 1.33 -9.91
CA ALA A 207 18.78 1.80 -11.30
C ALA A 207 18.61 0.69 -12.37
N THR A 208 18.89 -0.56 -12.01
CA THR A 208 18.75 -1.75 -12.86
C THR A 208 17.48 -2.56 -12.61
N ASN A 209 16.72 -2.24 -11.56
CA ASN A 209 15.47 -2.88 -11.18
C ASN A 209 14.43 -1.84 -10.75
N ASP A 210 13.90 -1.11 -11.74
CA ASP A 210 12.84 -0.10 -11.59
C ASP A 210 11.51 -0.76 -11.18
N GLU A 211 11.45 -1.34 -9.99
CA GLU A 211 10.24 -1.89 -9.39
C GLU A 211 9.39 -0.78 -8.79
N ASP A 212 8.08 -0.97 -8.78
CA ASP A 212 7.20 0.01 -8.18
C ASP A 212 5.88 -0.62 -7.78
N THR A 213 5.08 0.13 -7.01
CA THR A 213 3.71 -0.26 -6.70
C THR A 213 2.75 0.91 -6.94
N PRO A 214 2.43 1.20 -8.21
CA PRO A 214 1.56 2.33 -8.54
C PRO A 214 0.16 2.15 -7.98
N VAL A 215 -0.43 3.21 -7.43
CA VAL A 215 -1.79 3.22 -6.87
C VAL A 215 -2.81 3.78 -7.87
N SER A 216 -3.92 3.07 -8.05
CA SER A 216 -5.02 3.54 -8.91
C SER A 216 -6.20 4.09 -8.12
N PHE A 217 -6.35 3.66 -6.87
CA PHE A 217 -7.44 4.07 -6.02
C PHE A 217 -6.97 4.19 -4.58
N TYR A 218 -7.48 5.20 -3.88
CA TYR A 218 -7.51 5.19 -2.43
C TYR A 218 -8.67 6.02 -1.91
N GLU A 219 -9.21 5.61 -0.77
CA GLU A 219 -10.07 6.45 0.05
C GLU A 219 -9.69 6.27 1.52
N ILE A 220 -9.53 7.39 2.22
CA ILE A 220 -9.09 7.40 3.62
C ILE A 220 -10.02 8.31 4.41
N TYR A 221 -10.50 7.77 5.53
CA TYR A 221 -11.44 8.37 6.44
C TYR A 221 -10.85 8.46 7.84
N VAL A 222 -11.31 9.45 8.59
CA VAL A 222 -10.99 9.63 10.00
C VAL A 222 -12.26 9.80 10.84
N LYS A 223 -12.17 9.46 12.12
CA LYS A 223 -13.24 9.56 13.11
C LYS A 223 -12.68 9.88 14.49
#